data_AF-A0AAW3I6B2-F1
#
_entry.id   AF-A0AAW3I6B2-F1
#
_cell.length_a   1.000
_cell.length_b   1.000
_cell.length_c   1.000
_cell.angle_alpha   90.00
_cell.angle_beta   90.00
_cell.angle_gamma   90.00
#
_symmetry.space_group_name_H-M   'P 1'
#
loop_
_entity.id
_entity.type
_entity.pdbx_description
1 polymer ?
#
loop_
_entity_poly.entity_id
_entity_poly.type
_entity_poly.pdbx_seq_one_letter_code
_entity_poly.pdbx_strand_id
1 'polypeptide(L)'
;MASSLFHRFQVRFARRAQGLLLASCVVALAGCMSVSTQKIGMVPVAAADPVYTIQLSRLVIAALPNESSVTLRAGSQWRRVGALPQGDVYRAQDGLFTIQTRRQGEAYLVASSGRLLGFYLPGESAYLPLTRPVTLPVEMRQ
;
A
#
# COMPACT_ATOMS: atom_id res chain seq x y z
N MET A 1 75.98 -33.62 -35.01
CA MET A 1 75.03 -34.24 -35.94
C MET A 1 73.92 -34.89 -35.14
N ALA A 2 72.67 -34.53 -35.46
CA ALA A 2 71.43 -35.29 -35.27
C ALA A 2 71.07 -35.71 -33.83
N SER A 3 70.00 -35.19 -33.23
CA SER A 3 68.59 -35.64 -33.40
C SER A 3 68.16 -36.32 -32.10
N SER A 4 66.99 -36.15 -31.48
CA SER A 4 65.75 -35.48 -31.82
C SER A 4 64.75 -35.85 -30.71
N LEU A 5 63.80 -34.95 -30.42
CA LEU A 5 62.44 -35.27 -29.94
C LEU A 5 62.37 -36.06 -28.62
N PHE A 6 62.40 -35.40 -27.45
CA PHE A 6 61.18 -34.82 -26.82
C PHE A 6 59.89 -35.56 -27.17
N HIS A 7 59.83 -36.84 -26.83
CA HIS A 7 58.63 -37.64 -26.93
C HIS A 7 58.22 -38.12 -25.54
N ARG A 8 57.63 -37.22 -24.76
CA ARG A 8 56.65 -37.55 -23.71
C ARG A 8 55.76 -36.34 -23.50
N PHE A 9 54.86 -36.19 -24.45
CA PHE A 9 53.51 -35.66 -24.25
C PHE A 9 52.96 -36.16 -22.90
N GLN A 10 53.05 -35.33 -21.88
CA GLN A 10 52.33 -35.45 -20.61
C GLN A 10 51.60 -34.12 -20.47
N VAL A 11 50.54 -33.93 -21.26
CA VAL A 11 49.17 -34.11 -20.79
C VAL A 11 48.96 -33.38 -19.45
N ARG A 12 48.23 -32.27 -19.52
CA ARG A 12 47.60 -31.51 -18.42
C ARG A 12 48.38 -30.29 -17.89
N PHE A 13 48.76 -29.42 -18.83
CA PHE A 13 48.41 -28.01 -18.70
C PHE A 13 46.90 -27.89 -18.44
N ALA A 14 46.46 -27.80 -17.18
CA ALA A 14 45.13 -27.29 -16.76
C ALA A 14 44.86 -27.64 -15.28
N ARG A 15 45.66 -27.14 -14.34
CA ARG A 15 45.30 -27.19 -12.90
C ARG A 15 45.80 -25.97 -12.11
N ARG A 16 45.87 -24.80 -12.75
CA ARG A 16 46.23 -23.54 -12.07
C ARG A 16 45.45 -22.37 -12.64
N ALA A 17 44.16 -22.28 -12.32
CA ALA A 17 43.37 -21.03 -12.40
C ALA A 17 41.93 -21.22 -11.88
N GLN A 18 41.69 -22.10 -10.92
CA GLN A 18 40.31 -22.42 -10.50
C GLN A 18 40.13 -22.23 -9.00
N GLY A 19 40.50 -21.04 -8.54
CA GLY A 19 40.44 -20.71 -7.12
C GLY A 19 40.45 -19.21 -6.90
N LEU A 20 39.60 -18.45 -7.59
CA LEU A 20 39.13 -17.13 -7.13
C LEU A 20 38.02 -16.55 -8.05
N LEU A 21 36.91 -17.26 -8.26
CA LEU A 21 35.78 -16.72 -9.05
C LEU A 21 34.43 -17.17 -8.48
N LEU A 22 34.18 -17.00 -7.18
CA LEU A 22 32.84 -17.17 -6.60
C LEU A 22 32.65 -16.27 -5.38
N ALA A 23 32.54 -14.96 -5.58
CA ALA A 23 32.08 -14.04 -4.54
C ALA A 23 31.45 -12.77 -5.11
N SER A 24 30.40 -12.92 -5.92
CA SER A 24 29.46 -11.81 -6.16
C SER A 24 28.02 -12.30 -6.12
N CYS A 25 27.61 -12.81 -4.97
CA CYS A 25 26.20 -12.96 -4.67
C CYS A 25 25.68 -11.58 -4.21
N VAL A 26 25.40 -10.69 -5.17
CA VAL A 26 24.68 -9.43 -4.89
C VAL A 26 23.22 -9.82 -4.67
N VAL A 27 22.88 -10.11 -3.43
CA VAL A 27 21.50 -10.32 -3.01
C VAL A 27 20.83 -8.95 -2.94
N ALA A 28 20.18 -8.53 -4.02
CA ALA A 28 19.26 -7.39 -4.01
C ALA A 28 17.93 -7.80 -3.36
N LEU A 29 17.90 -7.88 -2.02
CA LEU A 29 16.67 -8.12 -1.27
C LEU A 29 15.82 -6.84 -1.22
N ALA A 30 14.73 -6.88 -1.97
CA ALA A 30 13.42 -6.30 -1.69
C ALA A 30 13.38 -4.84 -1.20
N GLY A 31 12.98 -3.93 -2.09
CA GLY A 31 12.43 -2.65 -1.68
C GLY A 31 11.21 -2.88 -0.79
N CYS A 32 11.27 -2.46 0.48
CA CYS A 32 10.10 -2.45 1.33
C CYS A 32 9.06 -1.50 0.69
N MET A 33 7.92 -2.03 0.25
CA MET A 33 6.77 -1.23 -0.14
C MET A 33 6.23 -0.49 1.10
N SER A 34 6.88 0.62 1.42
CA SER A 34 6.48 1.52 2.47
C SER A 34 5.41 2.46 1.93
N VAL A 35 4.20 2.33 2.45
CA VAL A 35 3.18 3.35 2.27
C VAL A 35 3.52 4.55 3.16
N SER A 36 3.56 5.76 2.58
CA SER A 36 3.75 7.00 3.34
C SER A 36 2.43 7.45 3.96
N THR A 37 2.37 7.52 5.29
CA THR A 37 1.24 8.05 6.05
C THR A 37 1.63 9.36 6.74
N GLN A 38 0.67 10.23 6.97
CA GLN A 38 0.84 11.51 7.66
C GLN A 38 0.23 11.41 9.05
N LYS A 39 1.02 11.57 10.12
CA LYS A 39 0.48 11.60 11.49
C LYS A 39 -0.49 12.76 11.64
N ILE A 40 -1.72 12.47 12.06
CA ILE A 40 -2.75 13.47 12.22
C ILE A 40 -3.83 12.96 13.18
N GLY A 41 -4.31 13.85 14.06
CA GLY A 41 -5.46 13.57 14.92
C GLY A 41 -6.76 13.89 14.18
N MET A 42 -7.75 13.02 14.32
CA MET A 42 -9.11 13.29 13.87
C MET A 42 -9.87 14.08 14.94
N VAL A 43 -10.62 15.10 14.51
CA VAL A 43 -11.60 15.77 15.37
C VAL A 43 -12.90 14.95 15.33
N PRO A 44 -13.36 14.35 16.44
CA PRO A 44 -14.58 13.55 16.44
C PRO A 44 -15.82 14.43 16.26
N VAL A 45 -16.87 13.85 15.66
CA VAL A 45 -18.20 14.48 15.65
C VAL A 45 -18.73 14.58 17.08
N ALA A 46 -19.25 15.75 17.48
CA ALA A 46 -19.80 15.94 18.81
C ALA A 46 -21.08 15.12 18.97
N ALA A 47 -21.38 14.65 20.19
CA ALA A 47 -22.56 13.83 20.45
C ALA A 47 -23.90 14.52 20.11
N ALA A 48 -23.92 15.86 20.05
CA ALA A 48 -25.08 16.66 19.70
C ALA A 48 -25.24 16.91 18.19
N ASP A 49 -24.22 16.60 17.39
CA ASP A 49 -24.23 16.89 15.95
C ASP A 49 -25.02 15.81 15.18
N PRO A 50 -25.74 16.20 14.11
CA PRO A 50 -26.40 15.24 13.23
C PRO A 50 -25.37 14.30 12.59
N VAL A 51 -25.62 13.01 12.73
CA VAL A 51 -24.77 11.94 12.23
C VAL A 51 -25.20 11.57 10.81
N TYR A 52 -24.47 12.04 9.81
CA TYR A 52 -24.77 11.74 8.41
C TYR A 52 -24.29 10.34 8.02
N THR A 53 -25.15 9.59 7.33
CA THR A 53 -24.79 8.33 6.69
C THR A 53 -24.80 8.51 5.17
N ILE A 54 -23.75 8.05 4.51
CA ILE A 54 -23.69 7.98 3.06
C ILE A 54 -23.80 6.52 2.63
N GLN A 55 -24.47 6.28 1.51
CA GLN A 55 -24.49 4.97 0.85
C GLN A 55 -23.83 5.11 -0.51
N LEU A 56 -22.94 4.18 -0.87
CA LEU A 56 -22.32 4.19 -2.20
C LEU A 56 -23.29 3.62 -3.23
N SER A 57 -23.66 4.40 -4.25
CA SER A 57 -24.58 3.93 -5.29
C SER A 57 -23.93 2.98 -6.31
N ARG A 58 -22.59 2.98 -6.38
CA ARG A 58 -21.81 2.03 -7.19
C ARG A 58 -20.49 1.68 -6.53
N LEU A 59 -19.84 0.65 -7.06
CA LEU A 59 -18.51 0.21 -6.65
C LEU A 59 -17.45 1.29 -6.93
N VAL A 60 -16.47 1.42 -6.04
CA VAL A 60 -15.33 2.34 -6.16
C VAL A 60 -14.03 1.56 -5.98
N ILE A 61 -13.06 1.77 -6.87
CA ILE A 61 -11.72 1.19 -6.78
C ILE A 61 -10.71 2.31 -6.49
N ALA A 62 -10.21 2.28 -5.26
CA ALA A 62 -9.16 3.07 -4.65
C ALA A 62 -7.72 2.68 -5.00
N ALA A 63 -6.93 3.42 -5.78
CA ALA A 63 -5.50 3.13 -5.90
C ALA A 63 -4.69 3.68 -4.70
N LEU A 64 -3.91 2.82 -4.05
CA LEU A 64 -3.02 3.17 -2.94
C LEU A 64 -1.59 3.49 -3.43
N PRO A 65 -0.77 4.21 -2.64
CA PRO A 65 0.61 4.54 -3.01
C PRO A 65 1.56 3.35 -3.18
N ASN A 66 1.21 2.18 -2.63
CA ASN A 66 1.97 0.92 -2.80
C ASN A 66 1.50 0.10 -4.01
N GLU A 67 0.87 0.73 -5.00
CA GLU A 67 0.36 0.09 -6.23
C GLU A 67 -0.75 -0.95 -6.00
N SER A 68 -1.15 -1.18 -4.75
CA SER A 68 -2.32 -1.99 -4.42
C SER A 68 -3.61 -1.18 -4.61
N SER A 69 -4.74 -1.87 -4.57
CA SER A 69 -6.06 -1.24 -4.66
C SER A 69 -7.00 -1.68 -3.56
N VAL A 70 -7.97 -0.81 -3.26
CA VAL A 70 -9.00 -1.01 -2.26
C VAL A 70 -10.35 -0.90 -2.94
N THR A 71 -11.20 -1.92 -2.74
CA THR A 71 -12.54 -1.95 -3.32
C THR A 71 -13.58 -1.57 -2.27
N LEU A 72 -14.35 -0.51 -2.55
CA LEU A 72 -15.55 -0.17 -1.81
C LEU A 72 -16.76 -0.72 -2.56
N ARG A 73 -17.54 -1.58 -1.90
CA ARG A 73 -18.71 -2.22 -2.50
C ARG A 73 -19.83 -1.22 -2.76
N ALA A 74 -20.55 -1.40 -3.86
CA ALA A 74 -21.86 -0.76 -4.05
C ALA A 74 -22.80 -1.13 -2.89
N GLY A 75 -23.66 -0.20 -2.50
CA GLY A 75 -24.60 -0.34 -1.40
C GLY A 75 -23.98 -0.26 0.01
N SER A 76 -22.65 -0.20 0.14
CA SER A 76 -22.00 -0.05 1.45
C SER A 76 -22.37 1.28 2.11
N GLN A 77 -22.54 1.25 3.43
CA GLN A 77 -22.98 2.38 4.24
C GLN A 77 -21.85 2.88 5.13
N TRP A 78 -21.70 4.21 5.18
CA TRP A 78 -20.61 4.86 5.89
C TRP A 78 -21.13 6.01 6.72
N ARG A 79 -20.85 5.95 8.02
CA ARG A 79 -21.25 6.96 9.00
C ARG A 79 -20.16 8.00 9.17
N ARG A 80 -20.50 9.29 9.11
CA ARG A 80 -19.55 10.34 9.48
C ARG A 80 -19.22 10.21 10.97
N VAL A 81 -17.92 10.15 11.30
CA VAL A 81 -17.41 9.97 12.68
C VAL A 81 -16.42 11.07 13.09
N GLY A 82 -15.92 11.86 12.15
CA GLY A 82 -15.06 12.99 12.46
C GLY A 82 -14.70 13.80 11.23
N ALA A 83 -13.69 14.65 11.38
CA ALA A 83 -13.11 15.43 10.31
C ALA A 83 -11.58 15.52 10.47
N LEU A 84 -10.92 15.71 9.34
CA LEU A 84 -9.52 16.09 9.19
C LEU A 84 -9.46 17.38 8.35
N PRO A 85 -8.33 18.11 8.34
CA PRO A 85 -8.13 19.23 7.41
C PRO A 85 -8.38 18.87 5.93
N GLN A 86 -8.18 17.60 5.56
CA GLN A 86 -8.41 17.10 4.21
C GLN A 86 -9.91 16.89 3.89
N GLY A 87 -10.74 16.57 4.88
CA GLY A 87 -12.16 16.25 4.66
C GLY A 87 -12.82 15.50 5.82
N ASP A 88 -14.07 15.12 5.59
CA ASP A 88 -14.87 14.36 6.54
C ASP A 88 -14.43 12.90 6.60
N VAL A 89 -14.44 12.34 7.81
CA VAL A 89 -14.04 10.96 8.09
C VAL A 89 -15.27 10.09 8.28
N TYR A 90 -15.35 8.99 7.52
CA TYR A 90 -16.48 8.07 7.55
C TYR A 90 -16.07 6.64 7.90
N ARG A 91 -16.77 6.04 8.86
CA ARG A 91 -16.59 4.66 9.29
C ARG A 91 -17.64 3.75 8.66
N ALA A 92 -17.24 2.56 8.21
CA ALA A 92 -18.17 1.55 7.72
C ALA A 92 -19.21 1.17 8.78
N GLN A 93 -20.46 0.99 8.34
CA GLN A 93 -21.55 0.52 9.21
C GLN A 93 -21.78 -0.99 9.11
N ASP A 94 -21.39 -1.61 8.00
CA ASP A 94 -21.58 -3.04 7.70
C ASP A 94 -20.44 -3.94 8.23
N GLY A 95 -19.61 -3.42 9.13
CA GLY A 95 -18.56 -4.18 9.82
C GLY A 95 -17.23 -3.45 9.87
N LEU A 96 -16.17 -4.21 10.20
CA LEU A 96 -14.80 -3.71 10.19
C LEU A 96 -14.31 -3.61 8.75
N PHE A 97 -14.07 -2.39 8.27
CA PHE A 97 -13.40 -2.19 7.00
C PHE A 97 -11.89 -2.12 7.21
N THR A 98 -11.15 -2.96 6.49
CA THR A 98 -9.69 -3.01 6.59
C THR A 98 -9.03 -2.82 5.25
N ILE A 99 -7.84 -2.23 5.26
CA ILE A 99 -7.00 -2.10 4.07
C ILE A 99 -5.61 -2.67 4.36
N GLN A 100 -4.94 -3.11 3.29
CA GLN A 100 -3.57 -3.59 3.39
C GLN A 100 -2.60 -2.43 3.16
N THR A 101 -1.86 -2.05 4.21
CA THR A 101 -0.71 -1.14 4.11
C THR A 101 0.57 -1.91 4.43
N ARG A 102 1.44 -1.40 5.30
CA ARG A 102 2.50 -2.19 5.95
C ARG A 102 1.93 -3.32 6.81
N ARG A 103 0.75 -3.12 7.37
CA ARG A 103 -0.02 -4.11 8.12
C ARG A 103 -1.49 -4.03 7.67
N GLN A 104 -2.25 -5.10 7.85
CA GLN A 104 -3.70 -5.02 7.71
C GLN A 104 -4.26 -4.32 8.95
N GLY A 105 -5.10 -3.32 8.74
CA GLY A 105 -5.70 -2.55 9.84
C GLY A 105 -7.02 -1.91 9.44
N GLU A 106 -7.81 -1.51 10.46
CA GLU A 106 -9.05 -0.77 10.26
C GLU A 106 -8.77 0.56 9.54
N ALA A 107 -9.68 0.97 8.67
CA ALA A 107 -9.57 2.21 7.91
C ALA A 107 -10.91 2.92 7.78
N TYR A 108 -10.91 4.24 7.87
CA TYR A 108 -12.07 5.11 7.65
C TYR A 108 -11.86 5.90 6.36
N LEU A 109 -12.92 6.13 5.60
CA LEU A 109 -12.83 6.97 4.39
C LEU A 109 -12.58 8.41 4.79
N VAL A 110 -11.77 9.12 4.01
CA VAL A 110 -11.65 10.59 4.10
C VAL A 110 -12.12 11.16 2.78
N ALA A 111 -13.21 11.93 2.82
CA ALA A 111 -13.86 12.46 1.63
C ALA A 111 -14.15 13.95 1.76
N SER A 112 -14.09 14.64 0.62
CA SER A 112 -14.50 16.04 0.50
C SER A 112 -15.04 16.30 -0.89
N SER A 113 -16.05 17.15 -1.00
CA SER A 113 -16.59 17.61 -2.28
C SER A 113 -16.96 16.47 -3.24
N GLY A 114 -17.56 15.38 -2.72
CA GLY A 114 -17.95 14.21 -3.52
C GLY A 114 -16.78 13.36 -4.03
N ARG A 115 -15.58 13.50 -3.46
CA ARG A 115 -14.40 12.71 -3.82
C ARG A 115 -13.81 12.01 -2.60
N LEU A 116 -13.39 10.77 -2.79
CA LEU A 116 -12.54 10.05 -1.85
C LEU A 116 -11.11 10.55 -2.03
N LEU A 117 -10.50 11.02 -0.94
CA LEU A 117 -9.15 11.57 -0.94
C LEU A 117 -8.12 10.59 -0.37
N GLY A 118 -8.55 9.75 0.57
CA GLY A 118 -7.66 8.88 1.33
C GLY A 118 -8.40 8.10 2.41
N PHE A 119 -7.61 7.56 3.33
CA PHE A 119 -8.09 6.81 4.48
C PHE A 119 -7.48 7.33 5.77
N TYR A 120 -8.27 7.39 6.84
CA TYR A 120 -7.77 7.59 8.19
C TYR A 120 -7.57 6.23 8.86
N LEU A 121 -6.42 6.05 9.50
CA LEU A 121 -6.01 4.82 10.16
C LEU A 121 -6.09 5.04 11.68
N PRO A 122 -7.18 4.65 12.35
CA PRO A 122 -7.40 4.95 13.77
C PRO A 122 -6.31 4.36 14.68
N GLY A 123 -5.88 3.12 14.41
CA GLY A 123 -4.81 2.47 15.18
C GLY A 123 -3.44 3.15 15.04
N GLU A 124 -3.25 3.95 14.00
CA GLU A 124 -2.01 4.69 13.76
C GLU A 124 -2.14 6.19 14.02
N SER A 125 -3.36 6.72 14.21
CA SER A 125 -3.64 8.16 14.21
C SER A 125 -2.95 8.85 13.03
N ALA A 126 -3.24 8.34 11.83
CA ALA A 126 -2.55 8.74 10.62
C ALA A 126 -3.50 8.79 9.41
N TYR A 127 -3.20 9.68 8.47
CA TYR A 127 -3.87 9.81 7.20
C TYR A 127 -3.03 9.18 6.09
N LEU A 128 -3.68 8.36 5.26
CA LEU A 128 -3.13 7.75 4.07
C LEU A 128 -3.79 8.38 2.83
N PRO A 129 -3.09 9.24 2.08
CA PRO A 129 -3.62 9.75 0.82
C PRO A 129 -3.72 8.64 -0.25
N LEU A 130 -4.75 8.73 -1.11
CA LEU A 130 -4.76 7.97 -2.35
C LEU A 130 -3.71 8.50 -3.32
N THR A 131 -3.29 7.65 -4.26
CA THR A 131 -2.44 8.08 -5.39
C THR A 131 -3.11 9.19 -6.20
N ARG A 132 -4.43 9.09 -6.39
CA ARG A 132 -5.28 10.14 -7.00
C ARG A 132 -6.66 10.11 -6.36
N PRO A 133 -7.28 11.28 -6.09
CA PRO A 133 -8.65 11.30 -5.59
C PRO A 133 -9.63 10.72 -6.61
N VAL A 134 -10.56 9.87 -6.14
CA VAL A 134 -11.59 9.24 -6.98
C VAL A 134 -12.96 9.77 -6.64
N THR A 135 -13.87 9.79 -7.61
CA THR A 135 -15.27 10.20 -7.36
C THR A 135 -15.92 9.23 -6.39
N LEU A 136 -16.56 9.78 -5.34
CA LEU A 136 -17.35 9.02 -4.38
C LEU A 136 -18.83 9.20 -4.71
N PRO A 137 -19.48 8.20 -5.33
CA PRO A 137 -20.86 8.29 -5.77
C PRO A 137 -21.79 8.04 -4.58
N VAL A 138 -22.09 9.10 -3.84
CA VAL A 138 -22.85 9.03 -2.58
C VAL A 138 -24.33 9.35 -2.78
N GLU A 139 -25.17 8.58 -2.11
CA GLU A 139 -26.54 8.94 -1.80
C GLU A 139 -26.60 9.30 -0.31
N MET A 140 -27.17 10.46 0.02
CA MET A 140 -27.37 10.86 1.41
C MET A 140 -28.51 10.03 2.03
N ARG A 141 -28.24 9.47 3.21
CA ARG A 141 -29.24 8.84 4.08
C ARG A 141 -29.32 9.66 5.37
N GLN A 142 -30.51 10.15 5.67
CA GLN A 142 -30.83 10.85 6.92
C GLN A 142 -31.30 9.86 7.98
#